data_AF-A0A926DWP9-F1
#
_entry.id   AF-A0A926DWP9-F1
#
_cell.length_a   1.000
_cell.length_b   1.000
_cell.length_c   1.000
_cell.angle_alpha   90.00
_cell.angle_beta   90.00
_cell.angle_gamma   90.00
#
_symmetry.space_group_name_H-M   'P 1'
#
loop_
_entity.id
_entity.type
_entity.pdbx_description
1 polymer ?
#
loop_
_entity_poly.entity_id
_entity_poly.type
_entity_poly.pdbx_seq_one_letter_code
_entity_poly.pdbx_strand_id
1 'polypeptide(L)'
;MTRETLWNSLDRITPDEKTVSRIWDTILHASAPAAPKKAERRVQKWVAAAALFCILVGGALYLGNAAGLLPTPSTENSFVSNSSSIESAQVTDEFVWDGKTYCAASNSFDGNLPAVVSSQEAGPQLGVIQSSADVSLIGCPIFQYAPLGCDAVLIVQRNSRYEVFTFHTFQAYEQNSDVDAQEYLSLYGIQGADGIVKVELLTPEGALLHTFASPEEIQQFYGEYAALKDSSEEYFAALDITHSPSEPGDSIIYKIADSTAPQELDPDADTRTSPGSPGTNALANSIQIRIHAVNGLYYDTPYYPNIQFLSRYRVSDSFAAMLELYLPS
;
A
#
# COMPACT_ATOMS: atom_id res chain seq x y z
N MET A 1 -31.53 -43.27 -10.93
CA MET A 1 -31.38 -43.17 -9.45
C MET A 1 -32.37 -42.13 -8.96
N THR A 2 -33.23 -42.48 -8.01
CA THR A 2 -34.30 -41.59 -7.52
C THR A 2 -33.84 -40.85 -6.27
N ARG A 3 -34.35 -39.63 -6.06
CA ARG A 3 -34.01 -38.74 -4.93
C ARG A 3 -34.11 -39.44 -3.57
N GLU A 4 -35.02 -40.40 -3.43
CA GLU A 4 -35.20 -41.23 -2.22
C GLU A 4 -34.02 -42.15 -1.91
N THR A 5 -33.30 -42.63 -2.93
CA THR A 5 -32.10 -43.46 -2.74
C THR A 5 -30.88 -42.67 -2.25
N LEU A 6 -30.83 -41.37 -2.50
CA LEU A 6 -29.79 -40.47 -1.98
C LEU A 6 -30.03 -40.11 -0.51
N TRP A 7 -31.29 -39.82 -0.13
CA TRP A 7 -31.63 -39.47 1.26
C TRP A 7 -31.43 -40.64 2.23
N ASN A 8 -31.78 -41.87 1.82
CA ASN A 8 -31.54 -43.07 2.65
C ASN A 8 -30.05 -43.42 2.84
N SER A 9 -29.15 -42.83 2.04
CA SER A 9 -27.70 -43.04 2.18
C SER A 9 -27.05 -42.05 3.17
N LEU A 10 -27.67 -40.89 3.41
CA LEU A 10 -27.16 -39.85 4.32
C LEU A 10 -27.50 -40.14 5.79
N ASP A 11 -28.66 -40.74 6.09
CA ASP A 11 -29.06 -41.11 7.45
C ASP A 11 -28.22 -42.24 8.07
N ARG A 12 -27.34 -42.87 7.27
CA ARG A 12 -26.50 -43.99 7.68
C ARG A 12 -25.09 -43.58 8.11
N ILE A 13 -24.80 -42.28 8.19
CA ILE A 13 -23.52 -41.74 8.66
C ILE A 13 -23.75 -41.01 9.99
N THR A 14 -24.16 -41.73 11.01
CA THR A 14 -23.95 -41.33 12.40
C THR A 14 -22.77 -42.14 12.94
N PRO A 15 -21.71 -41.49 13.47
CA PRO A 15 -20.59 -42.22 14.06
C PRO A 15 -21.09 -43.14 15.18
N ASP A 16 -20.67 -44.40 15.18
CA ASP A 16 -21.09 -45.34 16.22
C ASP A 16 -20.58 -44.87 17.59
N GLU A 17 -21.30 -45.22 18.65
CA GLU A 17 -21.04 -44.76 20.02
C GLU A 17 -19.63 -45.11 20.52
N LYS A 18 -19.02 -46.20 20.03
CA LYS A 18 -17.61 -46.55 20.30
C LYS A 18 -16.63 -45.63 19.57
N THR A 19 -16.98 -45.15 18.38
CA THR A 19 -16.17 -44.18 17.65
C THR A 19 -16.18 -42.83 18.37
N VAL A 20 -17.35 -42.39 18.85
CA VAL A 20 -17.48 -41.19 19.69
C VAL A 20 -16.71 -41.34 21.00
N SER A 21 -16.84 -42.49 21.67
CA SER A 21 -16.11 -42.78 22.92
C SER A 21 -14.59 -42.79 22.72
N ARG A 22 -14.07 -43.35 21.61
CA ARG A 22 -12.63 -43.29 21.30
C ARG A 22 -12.12 -41.87 21.06
N ILE A 23 -12.91 -41.03 20.40
CA ILE A 23 -12.54 -39.62 20.15
C ILE A 23 -12.51 -38.86 21.47
N TRP A 24 -13.49 -39.09 22.36
CA TRP A 24 -13.51 -38.49 23.69
C TRP A 24 -12.35 -38.96 24.58
N ASP A 25 -12.01 -40.24 24.56
CA ASP A 25 -10.87 -40.79 25.31
C ASP A 25 -9.53 -40.23 24.79
N THR A 26 -9.43 -40.00 23.48
CA THR A 26 -8.27 -39.36 22.84
C THR A 26 -8.16 -37.88 23.24
N ILE A 27 -9.27 -37.17 23.42
CA ILE A 27 -9.31 -35.75 23.83
C ILE A 27 -9.01 -35.60 25.32
N LEU A 28 -9.53 -36.49 26.17
CA LEU A 28 -9.37 -36.41 27.63
C LEU A 28 -8.00 -36.93 28.11
N HIS A 29 -7.36 -37.83 27.37
CA HIS A 29 -6.04 -38.36 27.69
C HIS A 29 -4.90 -37.81 26.82
N ALA A 30 -5.17 -36.80 25.98
CA ALA A 30 -4.13 -36.01 25.32
C ALA A 30 -3.35 -35.16 26.34
N SER A 31 -2.42 -35.82 27.02
CA SER A 31 -1.36 -35.18 27.78
C SER A 31 -0.43 -34.48 26.79
N ALA A 32 -0.17 -33.19 27.03
CA ALA A 32 0.59 -32.31 26.14
C ALA A 32 1.88 -32.96 25.59
N PRO A 33 2.14 -32.89 24.26
CA PRO A 33 3.48 -33.15 23.78
C PRO A 33 4.43 -32.06 24.30
N ALA A 34 5.58 -32.49 24.82
CA ALA A 34 6.61 -31.64 25.38
C ALA A 34 6.95 -30.47 24.44
N ALA A 35 6.96 -29.26 25.00
CA ALA A 35 7.26 -28.03 24.29
C ALA A 35 8.61 -28.12 23.54
N PRO A 36 8.70 -27.70 22.28
CA PRO A 36 9.99 -27.45 21.65
C PRO A 36 10.69 -26.30 22.40
N LYS A 37 11.95 -26.54 22.80
CA LYS A 37 12.79 -25.56 23.47
C LYS A 37 12.88 -24.29 22.61
N LYS A 38 12.26 -23.21 23.09
CA LYS A 38 12.38 -21.88 22.49
C LYS A 38 13.86 -21.47 22.50
N ALA A 39 14.38 -21.10 21.34
CA ALA A 39 15.60 -20.32 21.27
C ALA A 39 15.35 -18.98 21.99
N GLU A 40 16.09 -18.73 23.06
CA GLU A 40 16.06 -17.47 23.79
C GLU A 40 16.59 -16.35 22.87
N ARG A 41 15.68 -15.65 22.17
CA ARG A 41 16.01 -14.34 21.61
C ARG A 41 16.09 -13.36 22.77
N ARG A 42 17.33 -13.00 23.10
CA ARG A 42 17.70 -11.96 24.06
C ARG A 42 17.09 -10.63 23.61
N VAL A 43 15.94 -10.27 24.19
CA VAL A 43 15.31 -8.96 23.98
C VAL A 43 16.23 -7.90 24.60
N GLN A 44 16.97 -7.20 23.75
CA GLN A 44 17.83 -6.11 24.16
C GLN A 44 16.94 -4.95 24.60
N LYS A 45 17.01 -4.63 25.89
CA LYS A 45 16.23 -3.59 26.57
C LYS A 45 16.49 -2.22 25.92
N TRP A 46 15.58 -1.76 25.08
CA TRP A 46 15.50 -0.36 24.62
C TRP A 46 14.08 0.23 24.72
N VAL A 47 13.24 -0.29 25.63
CA VAL A 47 11.85 0.17 25.83
C VAL A 47 11.75 1.26 26.91
N ALA A 48 12.54 2.32 26.82
CA ALA A 48 12.35 3.48 27.71
C ALA A 48 12.57 4.86 27.06
N ALA A 49 13.01 4.92 25.80
CA ALA A 49 13.27 6.20 25.12
C ALA A 49 12.23 6.57 24.03
N ALA A 50 11.47 5.61 23.50
CA ALA A 50 10.53 5.89 22.41
C ALA A 50 9.25 6.63 22.85
N ALA A 51 8.80 6.46 24.09
CA ALA A 51 7.60 7.14 24.60
C ALA A 51 7.81 8.64 24.90
N LEU A 52 9.06 9.10 25.03
CA LEU A 52 9.35 10.51 25.32
C LEU A 52 9.49 11.38 24.06
N PHE A 53 9.71 10.78 22.89
CA PHE A 53 9.92 11.53 21.65
C PHE A 53 8.59 11.92 20.97
N CYS A 54 7.55 11.08 21.07
CA CYS A 54 6.22 11.38 20.53
C CYS A 54 5.53 12.56 21.23
N ILE A 55 5.82 12.80 22.53
CA ILE A 55 5.27 13.94 23.28
C ILE A 55 5.94 15.27 22.86
N LEU A 56 7.21 15.23 22.43
CA LEU A 56 7.94 16.46 22.06
C LEU A 56 7.61 16.94 20.64
N VAL A 57 7.36 16.03 19.69
CA VAL A 57 6.97 16.43 18.32
C VAL A 57 5.51 16.89 18.25
N GLY A 58 4.60 16.25 19.00
CA GLY A 58 3.21 16.70 19.10
C GLY A 58 3.03 17.99 19.91
N GLY A 59 3.86 18.22 20.94
CA GLY A 59 3.79 19.42 21.78
C GLY A 59 4.36 20.69 21.11
N ALA A 60 5.40 20.56 20.27
CA ALA A 60 6.03 21.70 19.62
C ALA A 60 5.16 22.35 18.53
N LEU A 61 4.31 21.58 17.85
CA LEU A 61 3.37 22.11 16.86
C LEU A 61 2.23 22.93 17.49
N TYR A 62 1.87 22.67 18.75
CA TYR A 62 0.76 23.37 19.41
C TYR A 62 1.18 24.71 20.06
N LEU A 63 2.43 24.82 20.54
CA LEU A 63 2.91 26.06 21.20
C LEU A 63 3.40 27.14 20.21
N GLY A 64 3.84 26.77 19.01
CA GLY A 64 4.30 27.73 18.00
C GLY A 64 3.20 28.65 17.46
N ASN A 65 1.97 28.13 17.34
CA ASN A 65 0.82 28.91 16.85
C ASN A 65 0.23 29.87 17.91
N ALA A 66 0.45 29.60 19.20
CA ALA A 66 -0.09 30.43 20.28
C ALA A 66 0.82 31.61 20.69
N ALA A 67 2.11 31.58 20.32
CA ALA A 67 3.11 32.53 20.85
C ALA A 67 3.64 33.57 19.86
N GLY A 68 3.23 33.58 18.59
CA GLY A 68 3.55 34.66 17.64
C GLY A 68 5.05 34.92 17.41
N LEU A 69 5.90 33.88 17.50
CA LEU A 69 7.36 34.00 17.57
C LEU A 69 8.12 33.71 16.27
N LEU A 70 7.47 33.72 15.09
CA LEU A 70 8.18 33.65 13.80
C LEU A 70 7.94 34.88 12.93
N PRO A 71 8.95 35.31 12.14
CA PRO A 71 8.95 36.60 11.46
C PRO A 71 7.95 36.61 10.30
N THR A 72 7.12 37.66 10.23
CA THR A 72 6.24 37.93 9.09
C THR A 72 7.06 38.24 7.84
N PRO A 73 6.86 37.57 6.70
CA PRO A 73 7.33 38.09 5.42
C PRO A 73 6.50 39.32 5.04
N SER A 74 7.21 40.36 4.60
CA SER A 74 6.71 41.64 4.16
C SER A 74 5.72 41.54 3.00
N THR A 75 4.63 42.31 3.12
CA THR A 75 3.63 42.63 2.10
C THR A 75 4.29 43.23 0.84
N GLU A 76 3.97 42.68 -0.34
CA GLU A 76 3.47 43.40 -1.53
C GLU A 76 3.46 42.49 -2.78
N ASN A 77 2.32 41.87 -3.08
CA ASN A 77 1.49 42.24 -4.23
C ASN A 77 0.30 41.28 -4.36
N SER A 78 -0.88 41.87 -4.27
CA SER A 78 -2.19 41.25 -4.31
C SER A 78 -2.55 40.73 -5.70
N PHE A 79 -2.83 39.43 -5.79
CA PHE A 79 -3.85 38.94 -6.71
C PHE A 79 -4.96 38.31 -5.87
N VAL A 80 -6.07 39.02 -5.77
CA VAL A 80 -7.28 38.57 -5.08
C VAL A 80 -7.87 37.42 -5.89
N SER A 81 -7.92 36.23 -5.30
CA SER A 81 -8.81 35.17 -5.71
C SER A 81 -9.52 34.68 -4.46
N ASN A 82 -10.82 34.98 -4.38
CA ASN A 82 -11.71 34.49 -3.34
C ASN A 82 -11.57 32.97 -3.23
N SER A 83 -10.99 32.50 -2.14
CA SER A 83 -11.25 31.14 -1.66
C SER A 83 -11.71 31.24 -0.22
N SER A 84 -12.90 30.68 -0.03
CA SER A 84 -13.51 30.35 1.25
C SER A 84 -12.50 29.72 2.20
N SER A 85 -12.50 30.25 3.43
CA SER A 85 -12.14 29.60 4.68
C SER A 85 -11.54 28.19 4.53
N ILE A 86 -10.21 28.09 4.55
CA ILE A 86 -9.53 26.83 4.87
C ILE A 86 -9.78 26.61 6.37
N GLU A 87 -10.90 25.96 6.69
CA GLU A 87 -11.01 25.24 7.96
C GLU A 87 -9.91 24.17 7.91
N SER A 88 -8.98 24.22 8.86
CA SER A 88 -8.02 23.16 9.08
C SER A 88 -8.81 21.86 9.30
N ALA A 89 -8.82 20.96 8.30
CA ALA A 89 -9.51 19.69 8.40
C ALA A 89 -8.94 18.93 9.62
N GLN A 90 -9.77 18.74 10.64
CA GLN A 90 -9.41 17.84 11.72
C GLN A 90 -9.31 16.44 11.10
N VAL A 91 -8.17 15.76 11.28
CA VAL A 91 -8.02 14.36 10.92
C VAL A 91 -8.84 13.56 11.94
N THR A 92 -10.12 13.34 11.66
CA THR A 92 -11.08 12.81 12.63
C THR A 92 -11.23 11.30 12.60
N ASP A 93 -10.65 10.58 11.63
CA ASP A 93 -10.94 9.15 11.47
C ASP A 93 -9.74 8.37 10.90
N GLU A 94 -8.56 8.54 11.51
CA GLU A 94 -7.35 7.80 11.18
C GLU A 94 -6.65 7.24 12.41
N PHE A 95 -6.16 6.00 12.33
CA PHE A 95 -5.38 5.37 13.38
C PHE A 95 -4.24 4.52 12.83
N VAL A 96 -3.28 4.23 13.71
CA VAL A 96 -2.14 3.36 13.40
C VAL A 96 -2.33 2.03 14.11
N TRP A 97 -2.15 0.95 13.35
CA TRP A 97 -2.11 -0.40 13.89
C TRP A 97 -1.17 -1.27 13.07
N ASP A 98 -0.28 -1.99 13.76
CA ASP A 98 0.66 -2.95 13.14
C ASP A 98 1.50 -2.36 11.98
N GLY A 99 2.05 -1.17 12.21
CA GLY A 99 2.88 -0.45 11.23
C GLY A 99 2.12 0.08 10.01
N LYS A 100 0.78 0.09 10.05
CA LYS A 100 -0.10 0.54 8.97
C LYS A 100 -1.02 1.65 9.49
N THR A 101 -1.27 2.64 8.65
CA THR A 101 -2.26 3.69 8.87
C THR A 101 -3.55 3.28 8.18
N TYR A 102 -4.66 3.40 8.91
CA TYR A 102 -6.01 3.12 8.41
C TYR A 102 -6.86 4.38 8.51
N CYS A 103 -7.72 4.60 7.53
CA CYS A 103 -8.70 5.69 7.52
C CYS A 103 -10.12 5.14 7.38
N ALA A 104 -11.12 5.87 7.87
CA ALA A 104 -12.52 5.45 7.70
C ALA A 104 -12.87 5.31 6.21
N ALA A 105 -13.63 4.28 5.87
CA ALA A 105 -14.01 4.00 4.48
C ALA A 105 -14.79 5.16 3.82
N SER A 106 -15.50 5.97 4.60
CA SER A 106 -16.14 7.20 4.12
C SER A 106 -15.16 8.23 3.53
N ASN A 107 -13.89 8.13 3.93
CA ASN A 107 -12.80 9.00 3.50
C ASN A 107 -11.90 8.31 2.46
N SER A 108 -12.17 7.03 2.17
CA SER A 108 -11.43 6.23 1.20
C SER A 108 -11.97 6.44 -0.22
N PHE A 109 -11.08 6.32 -1.21
CA PHE A 109 -11.39 6.56 -2.62
C PHE A 109 -12.20 5.42 -3.26
N ASP A 110 -12.21 4.23 -2.64
CA ASP A 110 -12.81 3.02 -3.20
C ASP A 110 -14.28 2.89 -2.77
N GLY A 111 -15.16 3.58 -3.49
CA GLY A 111 -16.59 3.76 -3.19
C GLY A 111 -17.49 2.50 -3.17
N ASN A 112 -16.93 1.30 -3.03
CA ASN A 112 -17.68 0.04 -2.96
C ASN A 112 -17.83 -0.53 -1.55
N LEU A 113 -17.12 0.00 -0.55
CA LEU A 113 -17.23 -0.47 0.84
C LEU A 113 -18.25 0.36 1.63
N PRO A 114 -19.12 -0.28 2.44
CA PRO A 114 -20.02 0.44 3.32
C PRO A 114 -19.23 1.13 4.45
N ALA A 115 -19.66 2.32 4.90
CA ALA A 115 -19.01 2.99 6.03
C ALA A 115 -19.27 2.28 7.38
N VAL A 116 -20.40 1.58 7.49
CA VAL A 116 -20.85 0.87 8.71
C VAL A 116 -21.44 -0.47 8.30
N VAL A 117 -21.15 -1.50 9.08
CA VAL A 117 -21.59 -2.88 8.85
C VAL A 117 -22.32 -3.45 10.07
N SER A 118 -22.91 -4.62 9.91
CA SER A 118 -23.49 -5.36 11.02
C SER A 118 -22.41 -6.09 11.84
N SER A 119 -22.72 -6.43 13.10
CA SER A 119 -21.79 -7.22 13.93
C SER A 119 -21.52 -8.63 13.40
N GLN A 120 -22.34 -9.12 12.46
CA GLN A 120 -22.17 -10.45 11.83
C GLN A 120 -21.04 -10.45 10.79
N GLU A 121 -20.67 -9.28 10.28
CA GLU A 121 -19.59 -9.10 9.31
C GLU A 121 -18.24 -8.84 9.99
N ALA A 122 -18.24 -8.66 11.32
CA ALA A 122 -17.03 -8.62 12.12
C ALA A 122 -16.54 -10.05 12.39
N GLY A 123 -15.31 -10.33 11.96
CA GLY A 123 -14.60 -11.58 12.22
C GLY A 123 -13.93 -11.59 13.59
N PRO A 124 -12.84 -12.37 13.76
CA PRO A 124 -12.08 -12.40 14.99
C PRO A 124 -11.57 -11.00 15.40
N GLN A 125 -11.52 -10.75 16.71
CA GLN A 125 -10.86 -9.55 17.22
C GLN A 125 -9.35 -9.67 17.02
N LEU A 126 -8.76 -8.67 16.36
CA LEU A 126 -7.33 -8.60 16.06
C LEU A 126 -6.56 -7.83 17.13
N GLY A 127 -7.18 -6.84 17.75
CA GLY A 127 -6.52 -6.02 18.75
C GLY A 127 -7.38 -4.87 19.28
N VAL A 128 -6.68 -3.84 19.76
CA VAL A 128 -7.26 -2.60 20.29
C VAL A 128 -6.38 -1.45 19.82
N ILE A 129 -6.99 -0.34 19.42
CA ILE A 129 -6.28 0.85 18.95
C ILE A 129 -5.52 1.47 20.13
N GLN A 130 -4.20 1.65 19.97
CA GLN A 130 -3.32 2.26 20.97
C GLN A 130 -2.79 3.63 20.56
N SER A 131 -2.77 3.92 19.26
CA SER A 131 -2.25 5.17 18.68
C SER A 131 -3.17 5.65 17.58
N SER A 132 -3.59 6.90 17.68
CA SER A 132 -4.55 7.52 16.75
C SER A 132 -4.42 9.03 16.79
N ALA A 133 -4.61 9.69 15.65
CA ALA A 133 -4.77 11.14 15.60
C ALA A 133 -6.13 11.55 16.19
N ASP A 134 -7.17 10.73 15.97
CA ASP A 134 -8.44 10.84 16.66
C ASP A 134 -8.40 10.08 17.99
N VAL A 135 -8.35 10.82 19.10
CA VAL A 135 -8.35 10.28 20.46
C VAL A 135 -9.60 9.44 20.74
N SER A 136 -10.71 9.67 20.04
CA SER A 136 -11.95 8.90 20.22
C SER A 136 -11.82 7.44 19.78
N LEU A 137 -10.84 7.12 18.94
CA LEU A 137 -10.55 5.77 18.49
C LEU A 137 -9.70 4.97 19.50
N ILE A 138 -8.96 5.65 20.38
CA ILE A 138 -8.07 4.97 21.34
C ILE A 138 -8.91 4.09 22.28
N GLY A 139 -8.52 2.82 22.40
CA GLY A 139 -9.24 1.82 23.18
C GLY A 139 -10.37 1.11 22.44
N CYS A 140 -10.71 1.51 21.21
CA CYS A 140 -11.68 0.80 20.39
C CYS A 140 -11.10 -0.55 19.91
N PRO A 141 -11.86 -1.66 20.01
CA PRO A 141 -11.42 -2.95 19.51
C PRO A 141 -11.50 -3.01 17.99
N ILE A 142 -10.52 -3.73 17.42
CA ILE A 142 -10.33 -3.93 15.98
C ILE A 142 -10.68 -5.37 15.65
N PHE A 143 -11.44 -5.58 14.59
CA PHE A 143 -11.84 -6.89 14.07
C PHE A 143 -11.49 -7.02 12.60
N GLN A 144 -11.26 -8.25 12.17
CA GLN A 144 -11.17 -8.56 10.74
C GLN A 144 -12.52 -8.29 10.06
N TYR A 145 -12.51 -7.77 8.84
CA TYR A 145 -13.73 -7.74 8.03
C TYR A 145 -13.96 -9.11 7.37
N ALA A 146 -14.89 -9.89 7.93
CA ALA A 146 -15.08 -11.29 7.57
C ALA A 146 -15.42 -11.53 6.08
N PRO A 147 -16.20 -10.66 5.38
CA PRO A 147 -16.49 -10.85 3.96
C PRO A 147 -15.26 -10.87 3.05
N LEU A 148 -14.19 -10.13 3.40
CA LEU A 148 -12.98 -10.04 2.57
C LEU A 148 -11.81 -10.87 3.10
N GLY A 149 -11.76 -11.10 4.42
CA GLY A 149 -10.77 -11.99 5.04
C GLY A 149 -9.31 -11.54 4.90
N CYS A 150 -9.07 -10.25 4.64
CA CYS A 150 -7.75 -9.65 4.46
C CYS A 150 -7.52 -8.49 5.43
N ASP A 151 -6.28 -7.99 5.47
CA ASP A 151 -5.89 -6.92 6.41
C ASP A 151 -6.07 -5.51 5.82
N ALA A 152 -6.32 -5.38 4.52
CA ALA A 152 -6.61 -4.11 3.86
C ALA A 152 -7.89 -3.42 4.37
N VAL A 153 -8.81 -4.18 4.98
CA VAL A 153 -10.10 -3.68 5.46
C VAL A 153 -10.38 -4.22 6.86
N LEU A 154 -10.55 -3.31 7.81
CA LEU A 154 -10.76 -3.60 9.22
C LEU A 154 -12.09 -3.04 9.69
N ILE A 155 -12.61 -3.63 10.75
CA ILE A 155 -13.78 -3.14 11.47
C ILE A 155 -13.35 -2.59 12.82
N VAL A 156 -13.76 -1.37 13.14
CA VAL A 156 -13.56 -0.74 14.44
C VAL A 156 -14.91 -0.63 15.14
N GLN A 157 -15.00 -1.16 16.37
CA GLN A 157 -16.21 -1.01 17.16
C GLN A 157 -16.15 0.27 18.01
N ARG A 158 -16.88 1.30 17.61
CA ARG A 158 -16.97 2.58 18.32
C ARG A 158 -18.43 2.87 18.68
N ASN A 159 -18.72 3.17 19.94
CA ASN A 159 -20.08 3.52 20.41
C ASN A 159 -21.18 2.51 19.98
N SER A 160 -20.89 1.20 20.07
CA SER A 160 -21.76 0.11 19.61
C SER A 160 -22.03 0.05 18.09
N ARG A 161 -21.30 0.83 17.29
CA ARG A 161 -21.30 0.75 15.82
C ARG A 161 -20.04 0.04 15.35
N TYR A 162 -20.16 -0.66 14.22
CA TYR A 162 -19.06 -1.37 13.57
C TYR A 162 -18.71 -0.60 12.29
N GLU A 163 -17.71 0.27 12.41
CA GLU A 163 -17.29 1.19 11.36
C GLU A 163 -16.18 0.54 10.53
N VAL A 164 -16.23 0.72 9.20
CA VAL A 164 -15.26 0.14 8.27
C VAL A 164 -14.10 1.11 8.09
N PHE A 165 -12.89 0.59 8.20
CA PHE A 165 -11.64 1.31 7.96
C PHE A 165 -10.84 0.59 6.88
N THR A 166 -10.26 1.36 5.97
CA THR A 166 -9.43 0.87 4.88
C THR A 166 -7.99 1.26 5.10
N PHE A 167 -7.07 0.40 4.67
CA PHE A 167 -5.66 0.71 4.64
C PHE A 167 -5.41 1.99 3.84
N HIS A 168 -4.61 2.90 4.40
CA HIS A 168 -4.18 4.12 3.75
C HIS A 168 -2.72 4.02 3.30
N THR A 169 -1.81 3.69 4.22
CA THR A 169 -0.37 3.60 3.93
C THR A 169 0.37 2.80 5.00
N PHE A 170 1.57 2.31 4.66
CA PHE A 170 2.52 1.79 5.66
C PHE A 170 3.27 2.94 6.32
N GLN A 171 3.57 2.84 7.61
CA GLN A 171 4.39 3.84 8.31
C GLN A 171 5.81 3.98 7.74
N ALA A 172 6.32 2.93 7.08
CA ALA A 172 7.58 2.96 6.34
C ALA A 172 7.53 4.02 5.23
N TYR A 173 6.40 4.14 4.54
CA TYR A 173 6.20 5.09 3.45
C TYR A 173 6.38 6.54 3.89
N GLU A 174 5.86 6.88 5.07
CA GLU A 174 6.01 8.20 5.71
C GLU A 174 7.45 8.52 6.11
N GLN A 175 8.31 7.51 6.20
CA GLN A 175 9.74 7.64 6.53
C GLN A 175 10.64 7.60 5.29
N ASN A 176 10.07 7.85 4.10
CA ASN A 176 10.78 7.80 2.82
C ASN A 176 11.42 6.42 2.53
N SER A 177 10.84 5.34 3.07
CA SER A 177 11.16 3.96 2.69
C SER A 177 9.90 3.25 2.18
N ASP A 178 9.94 1.96 1.87
CA ASP A 178 8.73 1.19 1.61
C ASP A 178 8.85 -0.20 2.25
N VAL A 179 7.77 -0.97 2.22
CA VAL A 179 7.82 -2.42 2.49
C VAL A 179 8.07 -3.17 1.19
N ASP A 180 8.36 -4.47 1.22
CA ASP A 180 8.43 -5.26 0.00
C ASP A 180 7.06 -5.35 -0.68
N ALA A 181 7.02 -5.44 -2.02
CA ALA A 181 5.76 -5.48 -2.76
C ALA A 181 4.86 -6.67 -2.39
N GLN A 182 5.46 -7.78 -1.94
CA GLN A 182 4.74 -8.94 -1.41
C GLN A 182 3.90 -8.63 -0.16
N GLU A 183 4.31 -7.64 0.65
CA GLU A 183 3.54 -7.21 1.82
C GLU A 183 2.25 -6.49 1.40
N TYR A 184 2.30 -5.66 0.35
CA TYR A 184 1.09 -5.08 -0.25
C TYR A 184 0.16 -6.17 -0.80
N LEU A 185 0.69 -7.14 -1.54
CA LEU A 185 -0.14 -8.26 -2.03
C LEU A 185 -0.81 -9.01 -0.87
N SER A 186 -0.04 -9.34 0.17
CA SER A 186 -0.53 -10.06 1.34
C SER A 186 -1.61 -9.30 2.09
N LEU A 187 -1.45 -7.98 2.25
CA LEU A 187 -2.43 -7.07 2.85
C LEU A 187 -3.79 -7.16 2.17
N TYR A 188 -3.82 -7.24 0.84
CA TYR A 188 -5.05 -7.38 0.04
C TYR A 188 -5.54 -8.83 -0.11
N GLY A 189 -4.91 -9.78 0.59
CA GLY A 189 -5.29 -11.20 0.58
C GLY A 189 -4.69 -12.00 -0.58
N ILE A 190 -3.73 -11.46 -1.31
CA ILE A 190 -3.07 -12.11 -2.45
C ILE A 190 -1.79 -12.81 -1.96
N GLN A 191 -1.88 -14.13 -1.73
CA GLN A 191 -0.75 -14.95 -1.29
C GLN A 191 -0.02 -15.66 -2.44
N GLY A 192 -0.61 -15.63 -3.63
CA GLY A 192 -0.15 -16.32 -4.83
C GLY A 192 -0.81 -15.75 -6.08
N ALA A 193 -0.36 -16.18 -7.25
CA ALA A 193 -0.93 -15.77 -8.53
C ALA A 193 -2.43 -16.12 -8.66
N ASP A 194 -2.86 -17.21 -8.01
CA ASP A 194 -4.26 -17.63 -7.91
C ASP A 194 -5.15 -16.67 -7.10
N GLY A 195 -4.54 -15.78 -6.30
CA GLY A 195 -5.23 -14.69 -5.61
C GLY A 195 -5.58 -13.51 -6.52
N ILE A 196 -5.09 -13.48 -7.77
CA ILE A 196 -5.30 -12.41 -8.74
C ILE A 196 -6.32 -12.85 -9.79
N VAL A 197 -7.35 -12.03 -10.01
CA VAL A 197 -8.37 -12.23 -11.05
C VAL A 197 -7.86 -11.72 -12.41
N LYS A 198 -7.31 -10.51 -12.40
CA LYS A 198 -6.74 -9.82 -13.57
C LYS A 198 -5.84 -8.67 -13.13
N VAL A 199 -4.98 -8.23 -14.03
CA VAL A 199 -4.21 -6.99 -13.87
C VAL A 199 -4.50 -6.07 -15.04
N GLU A 200 -4.82 -4.82 -14.77
CA GLU A 200 -5.10 -3.80 -15.79
C GLU A 200 -3.98 -2.76 -15.81
N LEU A 201 -3.51 -2.44 -17.02
CA LEU A 201 -2.67 -1.28 -17.27
C LEU A 201 -3.55 -0.14 -17.75
N LEU A 202 -3.49 0.99 -17.07
CA LEU A 202 -4.35 2.14 -17.27
C LEU A 202 -3.49 3.38 -17.50
N THR A 203 -3.95 4.33 -18.32
CA THR A 203 -3.37 5.68 -18.33
C THR A 203 -3.68 6.40 -17.00
N PRO A 204 -2.98 7.50 -16.67
CA PRO A 204 -3.31 8.29 -15.47
C PRO A 204 -4.77 8.78 -15.45
N GLU A 205 -5.39 8.96 -16.62
CA GLU A 205 -6.79 9.35 -16.78
C GLU A 205 -7.76 8.17 -16.65
N GLY A 206 -7.26 6.95 -16.46
CA GLY A 206 -8.05 5.74 -16.30
C GLY A 206 -8.43 5.03 -17.61
N ALA A 207 -7.82 5.37 -18.74
CA ALA A 207 -8.06 4.66 -19.99
C ALA A 207 -7.33 3.31 -20.02
N LEU A 208 -8.03 2.23 -20.37
CA LEU A 208 -7.45 0.88 -20.41
C LEU A 208 -6.46 0.73 -21.58
N LEU A 209 -5.23 0.36 -21.27
CA LEU A 209 -4.17 0.02 -22.22
C LEU A 209 -4.13 -1.49 -22.48
N HIS A 210 -4.14 -2.30 -21.43
CA HIS A 210 -4.05 -3.75 -21.52
C HIS A 210 -4.63 -4.45 -20.29
N THR A 211 -5.00 -5.72 -20.44
CA THR A 211 -5.45 -6.57 -19.34
C THR A 211 -4.73 -7.92 -19.41
N PHE A 212 -3.95 -8.23 -18.39
CA PHE A 212 -3.46 -9.57 -18.13
C PHE A 212 -4.57 -10.36 -17.43
N ALA A 213 -4.96 -11.51 -17.99
CA ALA A 213 -6.05 -12.31 -17.43
C ALA A 213 -5.87 -13.83 -17.64
N SER A 214 -4.96 -14.26 -18.52
CA SER A 214 -4.65 -15.68 -18.63
C SER A 214 -3.84 -16.15 -17.41
N PRO A 215 -4.00 -17.42 -16.99
CA PRO A 215 -3.22 -17.97 -15.88
C PRO A 215 -1.70 -17.81 -16.07
N GLU A 216 -1.20 -17.96 -17.29
CA GLU A 216 0.22 -17.81 -17.60
C GLU A 216 0.72 -16.37 -17.43
N GLU A 217 -0.04 -15.38 -17.94
CA GLU A 217 0.27 -13.96 -17.78
C GLU A 217 0.24 -13.54 -16.31
N ILE A 218 -0.78 -13.98 -15.57
CA ILE A 218 -0.92 -13.67 -14.13
C ILE A 218 0.21 -14.31 -13.32
N GLN A 219 0.59 -15.55 -13.64
CA GLN A 219 1.70 -16.24 -12.99
C GLN A 219 3.03 -15.52 -13.24
N GLN A 220 3.27 -15.06 -14.47
CA GLN A 220 4.46 -14.30 -14.83
C GLN A 220 4.47 -12.93 -14.12
N PHE A 221 3.38 -12.18 -14.21
CA PHE A 221 3.25 -10.87 -13.56
C PHE A 221 3.46 -10.99 -12.04
N TYR A 222 2.78 -11.95 -11.39
CA TYR A 222 2.93 -12.17 -9.95
C TYR A 222 4.39 -12.50 -9.58
N GLY A 223 5.07 -13.33 -10.37
CA GLY A 223 6.46 -13.72 -10.12
C GLY A 223 7.43 -12.53 -10.15
N GLU A 224 7.26 -11.62 -11.11
CA GLU A 224 8.07 -10.39 -11.20
C GLU A 224 7.67 -9.38 -10.11
N TYR A 225 6.37 -9.15 -9.92
CA TYR A 225 5.86 -8.17 -8.97
C TYR A 225 6.16 -8.53 -7.51
N ALA A 226 5.91 -9.76 -7.08
CA ALA A 226 6.11 -10.19 -5.70
C ALA A 226 7.60 -10.24 -5.31
N ALA A 227 8.51 -10.32 -6.29
CA ALA A 227 9.95 -10.29 -6.07
C ALA A 227 10.49 -8.88 -5.80
N LEU A 228 9.72 -7.83 -6.09
CA LEU A 228 10.13 -6.44 -5.90
C LEU A 228 10.41 -6.14 -4.41
N LYS A 229 11.57 -5.52 -4.17
CA LYS A 229 12.07 -5.12 -2.86
C LYS A 229 12.12 -3.61 -2.74
N ASP A 230 11.97 -3.10 -1.52
CA ASP A 230 12.12 -1.68 -1.25
C ASP A 230 13.41 -1.15 -1.91
N SER A 231 13.24 -0.18 -2.80
CA SER A 231 14.31 0.49 -3.54
C SER A 231 14.18 2.00 -3.39
N SER A 232 13.63 2.47 -2.27
CA SER A 232 13.31 3.89 -2.05
C SER A 232 14.52 4.81 -2.21
N GLU A 233 15.71 4.40 -1.75
CA GLU A 233 16.94 5.17 -1.93
C GLU A 233 17.28 5.36 -3.42
N GLU A 234 17.21 4.27 -4.21
CA GLU A 234 17.43 4.33 -5.66
C GLU A 234 16.34 5.15 -6.36
N TYR A 235 15.10 5.04 -5.91
CA TYR A 235 13.97 5.83 -6.43
C TYR A 235 14.21 7.33 -6.26
N PHE A 236 14.57 7.78 -5.04
CA PHE A 236 14.83 9.19 -4.79
C PHE A 236 16.09 9.68 -5.51
N ALA A 237 17.12 8.84 -5.65
CA ALA A 237 18.27 9.16 -6.49
C ALA A 237 17.89 9.34 -7.97
N ALA A 238 17.00 8.49 -8.50
CA ALA A 238 16.49 8.59 -9.86
C ALA A 238 15.59 9.82 -10.09
N LEU A 239 14.96 10.35 -9.04
CA LEU A 239 14.20 11.61 -9.10
C LEU A 239 15.10 12.85 -9.08
N ASP A 240 16.26 12.78 -8.44
CA ASP A 240 17.24 13.87 -8.38
C ASP A 240 18.08 13.98 -9.66
N ILE A 241 17.43 13.94 -10.83
CA ILE A 241 18.04 14.15 -12.17
C ILE A 241 18.72 15.53 -12.28
N THR A 242 18.65 16.36 -11.23
CA THR A 242 19.43 17.58 -11.04
C THR A 242 20.84 17.39 -10.48
N HIS A 243 21.16 16.25 -9.86
CA HIS A 243 22.54 15.89 -9.47
C HIS A 243 23.20 15.05 -10.57
N SER A 244 23.65 15.71 -11.64
CA SER A 244 24.75 15.14 -12.44
C SER A 244 25.93 14.85 -11.51
N PRO A 245 26.43 13.60 -11.42
CA PRO A 245 27.76 13.38 -10.87
C PRO A 245 28.71 14.19 -11.75
N SER A 246 29.49 15.06 -11.14
CA SER A 246 30.57 15.81 -11.78
C SER A 246 31.76 14.93 -12.17
N GLU A 247 31.51 13.64 -12.47
CA GLU A 247 32.52 12.69 -12.92
C GLU A 247 32.25 12.24 -14.37
N PRO A 248 33.18 12.50 -15.30
CA PRO A 248 33.10 11.97 -16.65
C PRO A 248 33.49 10.50 -16.60
N GLY A 249 32.50 9.59 -16.58
CA GLY A 249 32.81 8.16 -16.54
C GLY A 249 31.68 7.20 -16.88
N ASP A 250 30.46 7.43 -16.39
CA ASP A 250 29.38 6.44 -16.57
C ASP A 250 28.03 7.14 -16.82
N SER A 251 27.81 7.53 -18.07
CA SER A 251 26.47 7.87 -18.53
C SER A 251 25.67 6.57 -18.65
N ILE A 252 24.81 6.31 -17.67
CA ILE A 252 23.69 5.37 -17.83
C ILE A 252 22.77 5.98 -18.90
N ILE A 253 22.97 5.60 -20.15
CA ILE A 253 22.14 6.03 -21.28
C ILE A 253 20.81 5.30 -21.15
N TYR A 254 19.79 5.97 -20.60
CA TYR A 254 18.41 5.63 -20.93
C TYR A 254 18.24 5.89 -22.42
N LYS A 255 18.13 4.81 -23.20
CA LYS A 255 17.87 4.89 -24.64
C LYS A 255 16.48 5.48 -24.85
N ILE A 256 16.42 6.77 -25.11
CA ILE A 256 15.24 7.39 -25.72
C ILE A 256 15.39 7.20 -27.23
N ALA A 257 14.35 6.65 -27.86
CA ALA A 257 14.30 6.47 -29.30
C ALA A 257 14.48 7.83 -30.01
N ASP A 258 15.47 7.85 -30.91
CA ASP A 258 15.85 8.97 -31.74
C ASP A 258 14.69 9.40 -32.66
N SER A 259 14.25 10.66 -32.54
CA SER A 259 13.42 11.33 -33.54
C SER A 259 14.27 12.38 -34.25
N THR A 260 14.75 11.99 -35.42
CA THR A 260 15.53 12.74 -36.40
C THR A 260 14.94 14.11 -36.76
N ALA A 261 15.78 15.15 -36.74
CA ALA A 261 15.97 16.11 -37.84
C ALA A 261 17.21 17.01 -37.57
N PRO A 262 18.14 17.20 -38.52
CA PRO A 262 19.27 18.10 -38.36
C PRO A 262 18.87 19.54 -38.70
N GLN A 263 18.98 20.47 -37.74
CA GLN A 263 19.02 21.90 -38.06
C GLN A 263 20.46 22.39 -38.18
N GLU A 264 20.71 23.12 -39.26
CA GLU A 264 21.97 23.75 -39.63
C GLU A 264 22.50 24.71 -38.55
N LEU A 265 23.82 24.70 -38.38
CA LEU A 265 24.59 25.56 -37.49
C LEU A 265 24.70 26.98 -38.08
N ASP A 266 24.25 27.99 -37.32
CA ASP A 266 24.59 29.39 -37.55
C ASP A 266 25.71 29.80 -36.56
N PRO A 267 26.91 30.22 -37.00
CA PRO A 267 28.03 30.51 -36.12
C PRO A 267 28.15 32.02 -35.89
N ASP A 268 27.39 32.59 -34.96
CA ASP A 268 27.77 33.83 -34.25
C ASP A 268 26.70 34.26 -33.23
N ALA A 269 26.84 33.82 -31.98
CA ALA A 269 26.27 34.52 -30.82
C ALA A 269 26.98 34.09 -29.53
N ASP A 270 27.97 34.89 -29.14
CA ASP A 270 28.62 34.82 -27.84
C ASP A 270 27.65 35.33 -26.77
N THR A 271 26.93 34.41 -26.14
CA THR A 271 26.24 34.64 -24.86
C THR A 271 26.17 33.30 -24.14
N ARG A 272 27.05 33.10 -23.16
CA ARG A 272 27.02 31.96 -22.24
C ARG A 272 25.79 32.02 -21.33
N THR A 273 24.64 31.67 -21.88
CA THR A 273 23.60 30.94 -21.14
C THR A 273 23.83 29.49 -21.46
N SER A 274 24.31 28.72 -20.48
CA SER A 274 24.20 27.27 -20.56
C SER A 274 22.73 26.97 -20.84
N PRO A 275 22.37 26.29 -21.94
CA PRO A 275 21.02 25.83 -22.12
C PRO A 275 20.74 24.94 -20.92
N GLY A 276 19.80 25.32 -20.07
CA GLY A 276 19.21 24.37 -19.14
C GLY A 276 18.69 23.25 -20.02
N SER A 277 19.32 22.07 -19.92
CA SER A 277 18.78 20.87 -20.55
C SER A 277 17.31 20.78 -20.10
N PRO A 278 16.34 20.63 -21.01
CA PRO A 278 14.95 20.44 -20.60
C PRO A 278 14.94 19.22 -19.67
N GLY A 279 14.72 19.47 -18.38
CA GLY A 279 14.66 18.40 -17.39
C GLY A 279 13.59 17.42 -17.83
N THR A 280 13.99 16.23 -18.25
CA THR A 280 13.08 15.13 -18.50
C THR A 280 12.27 14.91 -17.24
N ASN A 281 10.95 15.08 -17.32
CA ASN A 281 10.07 14.82 -16.18
C ASN A 281 10.13 13.32 -15.87
N ALA A 282 10.87 12.96 -14.81
CA ALA A 282 11.11 11.59 -14.35
C ALA A 282 9.81 10.77 -14.20
N LEU A 283 8.73 11.46 -13.84
CA LEU A 283 7.43 10.88 -13.55
C LEU A 283 6.44 11.00 -14.72
N ALA A 284 6.85 11.60 -15.85
CA ALA A 284 5.98 11.70 -17.03
C ALA A 284 5.67 10.32 -17.62
N ASN A 285 4.55 10.25 -18.32
CA ASN A 285 4.04 9.03 -18.97
C ASN A 285 3.85 7.87 -17.98
N SER A 286 3.54 8.18 -16.71
CA SER A 286 3.23 7.15 -15.74
C SER A 286 2.02 6.34 -16.20
N ILE A 287 2.02 5.04 -15.91
CA ILE A 287 0.83 4.20 -16.05
C ILE A 287 0.36 3.77 -14.67
N GLN A 288 -0.93 3.54 -14.57
CA GLN A 288 -1.55 3.00 -13.38
C GLN A 288 -1.69 1.48 -13.56
N ILE A 289 -1.11 0.70 -12.65
CA ILE A 289 -1.26 -0.75 -12.62
C ILE A 289 -2.30 -1.07 -11.55
N ARG A 290 -3.38 -1.75 -11.95
CA ARG A 290 -4.46 -2.18 -11.08
C ARG A 290 -4.51 -3.69 -10.97
N ILE A 291 -4.30 -4.23 -9.77
CA ILE A 291 -4.33 -5.66 -9.48
C ILE A 291 -5.68 -5.97 -8.84
N HIS A 292 -6.52 -6.76 -9.50
CA HIS A 292 -7.83 -7.18 -8.97
C HIS A 292 -7.68 -8.50 -8.21
N ALA A 293 -8.01 -8.49 -6.92
CA ALA A 293 -7.98 -9.65 -6.05
C ALA A 293 -9.26 -10.49 -6.14
N VAL A 294 -9.17 -11.78 -5.86
CA VAL A 294 -10.32 -12.72 -5.86
C VAL A 294 -11.40 -12.38 -4.83
N ASN A 295 -11.05 -11.65 -3.77
CA ASN A 295 -12.01 -11.18 -2.77
C ASN A 295 -12.80 -9.94 -3.23
N GLY A 296 -12.53 -9.41 -4.43
CA GLY A 296 -13.23 -8.27 -5.02
C GLY A 296 -12.62 -6.90 -4.72
N LEU A 297 -11.53 -6.84 -3.95
CA LEU A 297 -10.72 -5.62 -3.84
C LEU A 297 -9.82 -5.46 -5.06
N TYR A 298 -9.33 -4.23 -5.25
CA TYR A 298 -8.19 -3.98 -6.13
C TYR A 298 -7.14 -3.17 -5.40
N TYR A 299 -5.90 -3.27 -5.88
CA TYR A 299 -4.78 -2.46 -5.44
C TYR A 299 -4.17 -1.74 -6.63
N ASP A 300 -3.90 -0.46 -6.43
CA ASP A 300 -3.40 0.46 -7.44
C ASP A 300 -1.97 0.89 -7.12
N THR A 301 -1.09 0.82 -8.12
CA THR A 301 0.29 1.29 -8.03
C THR A 301 0.78 1.91 -9.34
N PRO A 302 1.45 3.09 -9.31
CA PRO A 302 1.95 3.72 -10.51
C PRO A 302 3.25 3.06 -10.99
N TYR A 303 3.44 2.95 -12.30
CA TYR A 303 4.72 2.64 -12.94
C TYR A 303 5.21 3.86 -13.72
N TYR A 304 6.49 4.17 -13.60
CA TYR A 304 7.19 5.30 -14.18
C TYR A 304 8.23 4.80 -15.19
N PRO A 305 7.87 4.72 -16.49
CA PRO A 305 8.73 4.12 -17.51
C PRO A 305 10.09 4.84 -17.64
N ASN A 306 10.11 6.17 -17.51
CA ASN A 306 11.31 6.98 -17.70
C ASN A 306 12.43 6.70 -16.69
N ILE A 307 12.08 6.19 -15.51
CA ILE A 307 13.03 5.81 -14.45
C ILE A 307 12.99 4.30 -14.12
N GLN A 308 12.08 3.55 -14.76
CA GLN A 308 11.85 2.12 -14.53
C GLN A 308 11.54 1.77 -13.07
N PHE A 309 10.70 2.59 -12.44
CA PHE A 309 10.20 2.35 -11.08
C PHE A 309 8.70 2.10 -11.07
N LEU A 310 8.27 1.10 -10.29
CA LEU A 310 6.88 0.92 -9.90
C LEU A 310 6.76 1.46 -8.48
N SER A 311 6.09 2.59 -8.27
CA SER A 311 6.18 3.35 -7.02
C SER A 311 7.66 3.52 -6.60
N ARG A 312 8.09 2.95 -5.47
CA ARG A 312 9.46 2.96 -4.94
C ARG A 312 10.24 1.66 -5.20
N TYR A 313 9.74 0.81 -6.09
CA TYR A 313 10.36 -0.46 -6.47
C TYR A 313 11.09 -0.34 -7.79
N ARG A 314 12.37 -0.69 -7.83
CA ARG A 314 13.07 -0.80 -9.10
C ARG A 314 12.58 -2.03 -9.85
N VAL A 315 12.17 -1.83 -11.08
CA VAL A 315 11.66 -2.88 -11.95
C VAL A 315 12.84 -3.57 -12.65
N SER A 316 12.79 -4.90 -12.78
CA SER A 316 13.79 -5.65 -13.55
C SER A 316 13.68 -5.33 -15.04
N ASP A 317 14.77 -5.51 -15.81
CA ASP A 317 14.73 -5.30 -17.26
C ASP A 317 13.68 -6.19 -17.95
N SER A 318 13.49 -7.43 -17.46
CA SER A 318 12.48 -8.36 -17.97
C SER A 318 11.07 -7.88 -17.69
N PHE A 319 10.81 -7.36 -16.48
CA PHE A 319 9.49 -6.86 -16.12
C PHE A 319 9.19 -5.54 -16.82
N ALA A 320 10.17 -4.64 -16.94
CA ALA A 320 10.02 -3.40 -17.71
C ALA A 320 9.69 -3.71 -19.18
N ALA A 321 10.45 -4.60 -19.83
CA ALA A 321 10.18 -5.01 -21.21
C ALA A 321 8.79 -5.64 -21.40
N MET A 322 8.30 -6.38 -20.39
CA MET A 322 6.95 -6.95 -20.41
C MET A 322 5.87 -5.86 -20.36
N LEU A 323 6.05 -4.81 -19.55
CA LEU A 323 5.11 -3.69 -19.43
C LEU A 323 5.16 -2.76 -20.64
N GLU A 324 6.37 -2.45 -21.14
CA GLU A 324 6.64 -1.55 -22.25
C GLU A 324 5.98 -2.00 -23.57
N LEU A 325 5.73 -3.30 -23.76
CA LEU A 325 5.03 -3.84 -24.93
C LEU A 325 3.64 -3.22 -25.14
N TYR A 326 3.03 -2.70 -24.08
CA TYR A 326 1.66 -2.19 -24.07
C TYR A 326 1.58 -0.68 -23.82
N LEU A 327 2.73 0.00 -23.72
CA LEU A 327 2.77 1.44 -23.54
C LEU A 327 2.48 2.16 -24.86
N PRO A 328 1.78 3.31 -24.82
CA PRO A 328 1.65 4.17 -25.98
C PRO A 328 3.04 4.65 -26.45
N SER A 329 3.25 4.61 -27.77
CA SER A 329 4.48 5.08 -28.43
C SER A 329 4.59 6.60 -28.47
#